data_AF-A0A7R9F8U3-F1
#
_entry.id   AF-A0A7R9F8U3-F1
#
_cell.length_a   1.000
_cell.length_b   1.000
_cell.length_c   1.000
_cell.angle_alpha   90.00
_cell.angle_beta   90.00
_cell.angle_gamma   90.00
#
_symmetry.space_group_name_H-M   'P 1'
#
loop_
_entity.id
_entity.type
_entity.pdbx_description
1 polymer ?
#
loop_
_entity_poly.entity_id
_entity_poly.type
_entity_poly.pdbx_seq_one_letter_code
_entity_poly.pdbx_strand_id
1 'polypeptide(L)'
;GPDTELIVSPLKHVAVRGEVNILRYLTRLGPPQFNYELSDTPEDATQVDATLDACYLLSRCAGKEQRALVGALAEGLGKKSFLAGGNQPSVADIAVWSALKQAGGGKLSGDLARWFDQCSQTFKIGK
;
A
#
# COMPACT_ATOMS: atom_id res chain seq x y z
N GLY A 1 -12.08 -13.80 3.84
CA GLY A 1 -13.24 -13.26 4.56
C GLY A 1 -14.02 -12.33 3.66
N PRO A 2 -15.12 -11.72 4.12
CA PRO A 2 -15.77 -10.64 3.38
C PRO A 2 -14.83 -9.44 3.23
N ASP A 3 -14.97 -8.69 2.14
CA ASP A 3 -14.19 -7.47 1.90
C ASP A 3 -14.56 -6.36 2.89
N THR A 4 -13.55 -5.61 3.33
CA THR A 4 -13.75 -4.40 4.15
C THR A 4 -14.59 -3.38 3.38
N GLU A 5 -15.58 -2.76 4.03
CA GLU A 5 -16.50 -1.81 3.39
C GLU A 5 -16.47 -0.44 4.08
N LEU A 6 -16.55 0.63 3.28
CA LEU A 6 -16.75 2.00 3.74
C LEU A 6 -18.07 2.55 3.19
N ILE A 7 -18.94 3.02 4.08
CA ILE A 7 -20.18 3.72 3.75
C ILE A 7 -20.02 5.18 4.16
N VAL A 8 -19.91 6.08 3.19
CA VAL A 8 -19.74 7.52 3.44
C VAL A 8 -21.08 8.22 3.63
N SER A 9 -22.05 7.88 2.78
CA SER A 9 -23.43 8.33 2.91
C SER A 9 -24.35 7.22 2.40
N PRO A 10 -25.12 6.56 3.28
CA PRO A 10 -25.94 5.42 2.91
C PRO A 10 -27.07 5.78 1.92
N LEU A 11 -27.40 7.07 1.79
CA LEU A 11 -28.44 7.56 0.90
C LEU A 11 -27.90 8.05 -0.46
N LYS A 12 -26.62 8.38 -0.54
CA LYS A 12 -26.04 9.04 -1.71
C LYS A 12 -24.99 8.20 -2.44
N HIS A 13 -24.32 7.29 -1.74
CA HIS A 13 -23.20 6.53 -2.29
C HIS A 13 -23.40 5.03 -2.13
N VAL A 14 -22.90 4.27 -3.10
CA VAL A 14 -22.68 2.84 -2.97
C VAL A 14 -21.48 2.60 -2.04
N ALA A 15 -21.51 1.53 -1.26
CA ALA A 15 -20.40 1.15 -0.39
C ALA A 15 -19.10 0.93 -1.19
N VAL A 16 -18.00 1.54 -0.73
CA VAL A 16 -16.66 1.28 -1.29
C VAL A 16 -16.13 0.00 -0.65
N ARG A 17 -15.81 -1.00 -1.48
CA ARG A 17 -15.40 -2.34 -1.03
C ARG A 17 -13.92 -2.60 -1.30
N GLY A 18 -13.27 -3.28 -0.36
CA GLY A 18 -11.85 -3.63 -0.40
C GLY A 18 -11.00 -2.51 0.18
N GLU A 19 -10.07 -2.88 1.07
CA GLU A 19 -9.21 -1.94 1.79
C GLU A 19 -8.43 -1.02 0.85
N VAL A 20 -7.94 -1.55 -0.26
CA VAL A 20 -7.17 -0.79 -1.24
C VAL A 20 -8.02 0.26 -1.96
N ASN A 21 -9.29 -0.03 -2.25
CA ASN A 21 -10.20 0.95 -2.84
C ASN A 21 -10.60 2.03 -1.84
N ILE A 22 -10.71 1.64 -0.56
CA ILE A 22 -10.92 2.60 0.53
C ILE A 22 -9.70 3.53 0.64
N LEU A 23 -8.47 3.00 0.56
CA LEU A 23 -7.26 3.83 0.55
C LEU A 23 -7.26 4.82 -0.62
N ARG A 24 -7.57 4.39 -1.85
CA ARG A 24 -7.71 5.29 -3.02
C ARG A 24 -8.75 6.38 -2.79
N TYR A 25 -9.88 6.01 -2.19
CA TYR A 25 -10.92 6.98 -1.88
C TYR A 25 -10.44 8.02 -0.85
N LEU A 26 -9.77 7.58 0.21
CA LEU A 26 -9.26 8.46 1.26
C LEU A 26 -8.16 9.40 0.76
N THR A 27 -7.28 8.96 -0.14
CA THR A 27 -6.24 9.83 -0.72
C THR A 27 -6.82 10.98 -1.54
N ARG A 28 -7.95 10.75 -2.23
CA ARG A 28 -8.66 11.80 -2.99
C ARG A 28 -9.38 12.81 -2.10
N LEU A 29 -9.83 12.40 -0.91
CA LEU A 29 -10.50 13.28 0.06
C LEU A 29 -9.51 14.05 0.94
N GLY A 30 -8.32 13.49 1.16
CA GLY A 30 -7.31 14.08 2.01
C GLY A 30 -6.67 15.34 1.43
N PRO A 31 -5.75 15.95 2.18
CA PRO A 31 -4.91 17.03 1.67
C PRO A 31 -4.23 16.66 0.33
N PRO A 32 -4.11 17.60 -0.64
CA PRO A 32 -3.60 17.32 -1.99
C PRO A 32 -2.25 16.60 -2.05
N GLN A 33 -1.37 16.84 -1.07
CA GLN A 33 -0.06 16.19 -0.99
C GLN A 33 -0.12 14.66 -0.79
N PHE A 34 -1.27 14.11 -0.39
CA PHE A 34 -1.47 12.66 -0.24
C PHE A 34 -2.21 12.06 -1.43
N ASN A 35 -2.74 12.88 -2.33
CA ASN A 35 -3.41 12.39 -3.53
C ASN A 35 -2.38 12.04 -4.60
N TYR A 36 -2.01 10.77 -4.67
CA TYR A 36 -1.03 10.25 -5.64
C TYR A 36 -1.48 10.43 -7.10
N GLU A 37 -2.77 10.65 -7.36
CA GLU A 37 -3.31 10.90 -8.71
C GLU A 37 -2.99 12.32 -9.22
N LEU A 38 -2.52 13.21 -8.33
CA LEU A 38 -2.03 14.53 -8.70
C LEU A 38 -0.55 14.52 -9.09
N SER A 39 0.07 13.35 -9.30
CA SER A 39 1.44 13.24 -9.79
C SER A 39 1.59 13.92 -11.15
N ASP A 40 2.80 14.41 -11.45
CA ASP A 40 3.13 15.07 -12.71
C ASP A 40 2.99 14.12 -13.92
N THR A 41 3.09 12.80 -13.68
CA THR A 41 2.99 11.76 -14.72
C THR A 41 1.91 10.73 -14.42
N PRO A 42 1.08 10.33 -15.40
CA PRO A 42 0.10 9.26 -15.25
C PRO A 42 0.71 7.89 -14.89
N GLU A 43 1.96 7.65 -15.28
CA GLU A 43 2.69 6.43 -15.02
C GLU A 43 2.92 6.22 -13.51
N ASP A 44 3.22 7.28 -12.77
CA ASP A 44 3.43 7.20 -11.31
C ASP A 44 2.14 6.78 -10.60
N ALA A 45 1.01 7.37 -10.99
CA ALA A 45 -0.28 7.01 -10.41
C ALA A 45 -0.65 5.55 -10.70
N THR A 46 -0.38 5.10 -11.93
CA THR A 46 -0.58 3.72 -12.35
C THR A 46 0.29 2.75 -11.56
N GLN A 47 1.54 3.14 -11.25
CA GLN A 47 2.45 2.32 -10.46
C GLN A 47 1.97 2.19 -9.00
N VAL A 48 1.43 3.26 -8.43
CA VAL A 48 0.80 3.21 -7.10
C VAL A 48 -0.42 2.29 -7.13
N ASP A 49 -1.27 2.40 -8.14
CA ASP A 49 -2.44 1.52 -8.31
C ASP A 49 -2.05 0.05 -8.42
N ALA A 50 -1.06 -0.30 -9.23
CA ALA A 50 -0.55 -1.66 -9.36
C ALA A 50 0.00 -2.19 -8.02
N THR A 51 0.64 -1.32 -7.23
CA THR A 51 1.17 -1.66 -5.91
C THR A 51 0.03 -1.94 -4.92
N LEU A 52 -1.02 -1.12 -4.94
CA LEU A 52 -2.22 -1.34 -4.13
C LEU A 52 -2.90 -2.66 -4.49
N ASP A 53 -3.05 -2.96 -5.78
CA ASP A 53 -3.66 -4.23 -6.22
C ASP A 53 -2.81 -5.44 -5.83
N ALA A 54 -1.48 -5.33 -5.88
CA ALA A 54 -0.57 -6.35 -5.36
C ALA A 54 -0.76 -6.59 -3.85
N CYS A 55 -1.04 -5.55 -3.05
CA CYS A 55 -1.33 -5.69 -1.62
C CYS A 55 -2.63 -6.46 -1.39
N TYR A 56 -3.67 -6.17 -2.18
CA TYR A 56 -4.92 -6.91 -2.13
C TYR A 56 -4.73 -8.40 -2.44
N LEU A 57 -3.96 -8.72 -3.48
CA LEU A 57 -3.60 -10.11 -3.80
C LEU A 57 -2.77 -10.76 -2.70
N LEU A 58 -1.80 -10.04 -2.12
CA LEU A 58 -0.95 -10.56 -1.05
C LEU A 58 -1.75 -11.02 0.17
N SER A 59 -2.85 -10.33 0.49
CA SER A 59 -3.75 -10.71 1.58
C SER A 59 -4.58 -11.98 1.31
N ARG A 60 -4.62 -12.44 0.06
CA ARG A 60 -5.48 -13.54 -0.42
C ARG A 60 -4.70 -14.76 -0.92
N CYS A 61 -3.40 -14.63 -1.12
CA CYS A 61 -2.54 -15.68 -1.62
C CYS A 61 -1.63 -16.25 -0.51
N ALA A 62 -1.14 -17.47 -0.70
CA ALA A 62 -0.23 -18.13 0.23
C ALA A 62 0.89 -18.89 -0.50
N GLY A 63 1.95 -19.25 0.24
CA GLY A 63 2.97 -20.17 -0.26
C GLY A 63 3.87 -19.58 -1.36
N LYS A 64 3.83 -20.14 -2.57
CA LYS A 64 4.71 -19.73 -3.68
C LYS A 64 4.31 -18.38 -4.27
N GLU A 65 3.02 -18.17 -4.48
CA GLU A 65 2.48 -16.94 -5.08
C GLU A 65 2.72 -15.73 -4.15
N GLN A 66 2.45 -15.90 -2.86
CA GLN A 66 2.74 -14.89 -1.85
C GLN A 66 4.22 -14.48 -1.87
N ARG A 67 5.16 -15.44 -1.93
CA ARG A 67 6.60 -15.15 -2.03
C ARG A 67 6.97 -14.41 -3.31
N ALA A 68 6.34 -14.74 -4.43
CA ALA A 68 6.57 -14.05 -5.70
C ALA A 68 6.08 -12.59 -5.63
N LEU A 69 4.91 -12.34 -5.04
CA LEU A 69 4.40 -10.98 -4.83
C LEU A 69 5.32 -10.16 -3.92
N VAL A 70 5.82 -10.75 -2.83
CA VAL A 70 6.81 -10.08 -1.96
C VAL A 70 8.09 -9.76 -2.73
N GLY A 71 8.56 -10.66 -3.60
CA GLY A 71 9.70 -10.42 -4.49
C GLY A 71 9.46 -9.24 -5.44
N ALA A 72 8.31 -9.20 -6.12
CA ALA A 72 7.95 -8.11 -7.01
C ALA A 72 7.86 -6.75 -6.28
N LEU A 73 7.32 -6.74 -5.06
CA LEU A 73 7.29 -5.54 -4.21
C LEU A 73 8.71 -5.09 -3.80
N ALA A 74 9.60 -6.03 -3.51
CA ALA A 74 11.01 -5.74 -3.21
C ALA A 74 11.74 -5.15 -4.42
N GLU A 75 11.50 -5.69 -5.62
CA GLU A 75 12.05 -5.17 -6.88
C GLU A 75 11.52 -3.76 -7.18
N GLY A 76 10.24 -3.51 -6.96
CA GLY A 76 9.62 -2.19 -7.14
C GLY A 76 10.20 -1.11 -6.21
N LEU A 77 10.55 -1.48 -4.98
CA LEU A 77 11.30 -0.63 -4.05
C LEU A 77 12.72 -0.38 -4.56
N GLY A 78 13.44 -1.44 -4.93
CA GLY A 78 14.82 -1.34 -5.41
C GLY A 78 15.71 -0.56 -4.45
N LYS A 79 16.33 0.52 -4.94
CA LYS A 79 17.18 1.44 -4.14
C LYS A 79 16.46 2.70 -3.67
N LYS A 80 15.14 2.80 -3.89
CA LYS A 80 14.35 3.98 -3.49
C LYS A 80 14.15 3.96 -1.97
N SER A 81 14.02 5.14 -1.37
CA SER A 81 13.67 5.28 0.05
C SER A 81 12.23 4.84 0.34
N PHE A 82 11.32 5.07 -0.61
CA PHE A 82 9.90 4.74 -0.53
C PHE A 82 9.39 4.26 -1.90
N LEU A 83 8.28 3.53 -1.92
CA LEU A 83 7.78 2.82 -3.11
C LEU A 83 7.40 3.75 -4.27
N ALA A 84 6.88 4.94 -3.95
CA ALA A 84 6.59 5.98 -4.94
C ALA A 84 7.83 6.79 -5.38
N GLY A 85 9.04 6.43 -4.94
CA GLY A 85 10.29 7.09 -5.33
C GLY A 85 10.59 8.43 -4.65
N GLY A 86 9.68 8.94 -3.81
CA GLY A 86 9.86 10.19 -3.07
C GLY A 86 10.69 10.05 -1.79
N ASN A 87 10.92 11.19 -1.12
CA ASN A 87 11.59 11.28 0.18
C ASN A 87 10.63 11.09 1.38
N GLN A 88 9.34 10.94 1.11
CA GLN A 88 8.29 10.76 2.12
C GLN A 88 7.46 9.52 1.77
N PRO A 89 6.91 8.82 2.78
CA PRO A 89 6.04 7.68 2.53
C PRO A 89 4.75 8.15 1.85
N SER A 90 4.25 7.29 0.97
CA SER A 90 2.98 7.45 0.28
C SER A 90 1.96 6.40 0.73
N VAL A 91 0.76 6.42 0.13
CA VAL A 91 -0.25 5.38 0.33
C VAL A 91 0.26 3.98 -0.07
N ALA A 92 1.16 3.90 -1.05
CA ALA A 92 1.79 2.64 -1.44
C ALA A 92 2.59 2.03 -0.29
N ASP A 93 3.33 2.88 0.45
CA ASP A 93 4.14 2.42 1.59
C ASP A 93 3.28 1.95 2.76
N ILE A 94 2.20 2.67 3.04
CA ILE A 94 1.22 2.28 4.06
C ILE A 94 0.60 0.92 3.73
N ALA A 95 0.16 0.74 2.47
CA ALA A 95 -0.48 -0.48 2.02
C ALA A 95 0.47 -1.68 2.06
N VAL A 96 1.67 -1.56 1.49
CA VAL A 96 2.65 -2.66 1.46
C VAL A 96 3.11 -3.02 2.86
N TRP A 97 3.37 -2.04 3.72
CA TRP A 97 3.82 -2.30 5.08
C TRP A 97 2.75 -3.04 5.89
N SER A 98 1.49 -2.60 5.78
CA SER A 98 0.36 -3.25 6.43
C SER A 98 0.15 -4.67 5.90
N ALA A 99 0.18 -4.85 4.58
CA ALA A 99 -0.03 -6.16 3.96
C ALA A 99 1.09 -7.15 4.33
N LEU A 100 2.35 -6.72 4.37
CA LEU A 100 3.48 -7.55 4.81
C LEU A 100 3.39 -7.93 6.29
N LYS A 101 2.92 -7.00 7.15
CA LYS A 101 2.65 -7.31 8.56
C LYS A 101 1.62 -8.41 8.70
N GLN A 102 0.51 -8.33 7.97
CA GLN A 102 -0.58 -9.29 8.02
C GLN A 102 -0.21 -10.64 7.38
N ALA A 103 0.62 -10.62 6.34
CA ALA A 103 1.13 -11.80 5.64
C ALA A 103 2.07 -12.69 6.50
N GLY A 104 2.29 -12.34 7.77
CA GLY A 104 3.12 -13.12 8.69
C GLY A 104 4.62 -12.85 8.56
N GLY A 105 5.01 -11.78 7.86
CA GLY A 105 6.36 -11.23 7.87
C GLY A 105 7.46 -12.29 7.72
N GLY A 106 7.32 -13.22 6.77
CA GLY A 106 8.41 -14.14 6.43
C GLY A 106 9.71 -13.36 6.31
N LYS A 107 10.81 -13.91 6.84
CA LYS A 107 12.07 -13.20 7.13
C LYS A 107 12.45 -12.24 5.99
N LEU A 108 12.10 -10.96 6.14
CA LEU A 108 12.46 -9.92 5.17
C LEU A 108 13.99 -9.76 5.18
N SER A 109 14.57 -9.43 4.04
CA SER A 109 16.02 -9.27 3.92
C SER A 109 16.39 -8.08 3.04
N GLY A 110 17.59 -7.56 3.25
CA GLY A 110 18.15 -6.48 2.43
C GLY A 110 17.38 -5.17 2.57
N ASP A 111 17.22 -4.47 1.45
CA ASP A 111 16.60 -3.13 1.43
C ASP A 111 15.13 -3.16 1.85
N LEU A 112 14.40 -4.23 1.55
CA LEU A 112 13.00 -4.38 1.98
C LEU A 112 12.88 -4.46 3.51
N ALA A 113 13.80 -5.12 4.19
CA ALA A 113 13.80 -5.16 5.67
C ALA A 113 14.08 -3.76 6.26
N ARG A 114 15.06 -3.05 5.70
CA ARG A 114 15.39 -1.68 6.15
C ARG A 114 14.21 -0.71 5.93
N TRP A 115 13.58 -0.77 4.76
CA TRP A 115 12.39 0.01 4.46
C TRP A 115 11.22 -0.33 5.39
N PHE A 116 11.02 -1.62 5.71
CA PHE A 116 9.96 -2.05 6.61
C PHE A 116 10.17 -1.52 8.03
N ASP A 117 11.41 -1.52 8.52
CA ASP A 117 11.77 -0.93 9.80
C ASP A 117 11.60 0.58 9.81
N GLN A 118 11.99 1.27 8.74
CA GLN A 118 11.76 2.71 8.55
C GLN A 118 10.27 3.03 8.59
N CYS A 119 9.43 2.32 7.83
CA CYS A 119 7.97 2.45 7.87
C CYS A 119 7.41 2.17 9.27
N SER A 120 7.94 1.15 9.96
CA SER A 120 7.53 0.82 11.32
C SER A 120 7.86 1.92 12.34
N GLN A 121 8.84 2.78 12.08
CA GLN A 121 9.16 3.95 12.90
C GLN A 121 8.29 5.15 12.52
N THR A 122 8.14 5.40 11.21
CA THR A 122 7.36 6.52 10.69
C THR A 122 5.88 6.40 11.01
N PHE A 123 5.31 5.20 10.92
CA PHE A 123 3.88 4.94 11.13
C PHE A 123 3.54 4.59 12.58
N LYS A 124 4.44 4.82 13.56
CA LYS A 124 4.09 4.66 14.96
C LYS A 124 3.03 5.70 15.34
N ILE A 125 1.78 5.27 15.32
CA ILE A 125 0.72 5.98 16.03
C ILE A 125 0.96 5.74 17.53
N GLY A 126 1.03 6.83 18.31
CA GLY A 126 1.54 6.85 19.67
C GLY A 126 0.99 5.76 20.61
N LYS A 127 1.82 5.39 21.60
CA LYS A 127 1.35 4.68 22.79
C LYS A 127 0.50 5.60 23.66
#